data_AF-H0A4R5-F1
#
_entry.id   AF-H0A4R5-F1
#
_cell.length_a   1.000
_cell.length_b   1.000
_cell.length_c   1.000
_cell.angle_alpha   90.00
_cell.angle_beta   90.00
_cell.angle_gamma   90.00
#
_symmetry.space_group_name_H-M   'P 1'
#
loop_
_entity.id
_entity.type
_entity.pdbx_description
1 polymer ?
#
loop_
_entity_poly.entity_id
_entity_poly.type
_entity_poly.pdbx_seq_one_letter_code
_entity_poly.pdbx_strand_id
1 'polypeptide(L)'
;MSIFKPATVVSSAENLAERTRATASSTPETAAHAALKVVASHLHDSHRGYDIGRRQSSDRFLRIEFSELAQKRAEMAEEVDALLAKLGIERDPDGSTLGAVHRVMLDMQGKVFGRGRARVLREVVRGEAVLEEAYDDVLAEELPSDAKQTLKRHHRQVRATRDRYAAMLDEGEDAEQPVDHSLMGRLSRLNKVVTGNPILTAIAVTAVSALTARLLTGRHRV
;
A
#
# COMPACT_ATOMS: atom_id res chain seq x y z
N MET A 1 -69.00 7.40 28.19
CA MET A 1 -68.66 8.12 26.95
C MET A 1 -67.15 8.27 26.88
N SER A 2 -66.45 7.35 26.21
CA SER A 2 -65.00 7.42 26.01
C SER A 2 -64.67 8.26 24.77
N ILE A 3 -63.92 9.34 24.98
CA ILE A 3 -63.34 10.15 23.92
C ILE A 3 -61.95 9.57 23.63
N PHE A 4 -61.82 8.85 22.52
CA PHE A 4 -60.53 8.36 22.02
C PHE A 4 -59.95 9.42 21.07
N LYS A 5 -58.87 10.10 21.49
CA LYS A 5 -58.09 10.99 20.61
C LYS A 5 -57.09 10.14 19.81
N PRO A 6 -57.05 10.18 18.47
CA PRO A 6 -55.97 9.56 17.72
C PRO A 6 -54.80 10.56 17.62
N ALA A 7 -53.67 10.23 18.23
CA ALA A 7 -52.42 10.99 18.10
C ALA A 7 -51.24 10.04 17.93
N THR A 8 -51.15 9.32 16.79
CA THR A 8 -49.95 8.48 16.52
C THR A 8 -49.74 8.08 15.04
N VAL A 9 -50.18 8.87 14.06
CA VAL A 9 -49.93 8.53 12.63
C VAL A 9 -49.05 9.57 11.91
N VAL A 10 -49.14 10.85 12.28
CA VAL A 10 -48.39 11.94 11.62
C VAL A 10 -46.87 11.85 11.91
N SER A 11 -46.48 11.49 13.14
CA SER A 11 -45.07 11.42 13.56
C SER A 11 -44.25 10.37 12.82
N SER A 12 -44.85 9.25 12.39
CA SER A 12 -44.12 8.20 11.65
C SER A 12 -43.77 8.63 10.22
N ALA A 13 -44.63 9.43 9.58
CA ALA A 13 -44.39 9.94 8.23
C ALA A 13 -43.35 11.07 8.22
N GLU A 14 -43.37 11.95 9.21
CA GLU A 14 -42.35 13.00 9.39
C GLU A 14 -40.97 12.39 9.70
N ASN A 15 -40.91 11.39 10.58
CA ASN A 15 -39.67 10.68 10.91
C ASN A 15 -39.14 9.87 9.72
N LEU A 16 -40.03 9.30 8.89
CA LEU A 16 -39.63 8.63 7.65
C LEU A 16 -39.09 9.62 6.61
N ALA A 17 -39.68 10.82 6.51
CA ALA A 17 -39.24 11.89 5.61
C ALA A 17 -37.91 12.51 6.05
N GLU A 18 -37.68 12.67 7.36
CA GLU A 18 -36.39 13.09 7.92
C GLU A 18 -35.32 12.01 7.71
N ARG A 19 -35.67 10.73 7.90
CA ARG A 19 -34.78 9.60 7.58
C ARG A 19 -34.44 9.53 6.08
N THR A 20 -35.43 9.75 5.20
CA THR A 20 -35.16 9.78 3.74
C THR A 20 -34.34 11.01 3.35
N ARG A 21 -34.56 12.17 3.98
CA ARG A 21 -33.77 13.39 3.75
C ARG A 21 -32.34 13.25 4.27
N ALA A 22 -32.13 12.58 5.41
CA ALA A 22 -30.81 12.26 5.93
C ALA A 22 -30.07 11.21 5.08
N THR A 23 -30.77 10.26 4.46
CA THR A 23 -30.15 9.35 3.48
C THR A 23 -29.87 10.03 2.14
N ALA A 24 -30.67 11.02 1.73
CA ALA A 24 -30.52 11.75 0.48
C ALA A 24 -29.49 12.90 0.53
N SER A 25 -29.02 13.27 1.73
CA SER A 25 -27.90 14.21 1.91
C SER A 25 -26.51 13.54 1.83
N SER A 26 -26.45 12.24 1.55
CA SER A 26 -25.19 11.58 1.21
C SER A 26 -24.77 12.04 -0.19
N THR A 27 -23.77 12.92 -0.26
CA THR A 27 -23.07 13.21 -1.52
C THR A 27 -22.72 11.87 -2.17
N PRO A 28 -23.02 11.64 -3.46
CA PRO A 28 -22.62 10.40 -4.11
C PRO A 28 -21.12 10.20 -3.88
N GLU A 29 -20.74 9.04 -3.33
CA GLU A 29 -19.34 8.73 -3.04
C GLU A 29 -18.59 8.76 -4.37
N THR A 30 -17.78 9.81 -4.55
CA THR A 30 -16.95 9.94 -5.74
C THR A 30 -15.81 8.93 -5.63
N ALA A 31 -15.24 8.53 -6.77
CA ALA A 31 -14.03 7.70 -6.78
C ALA A 31 -12.91 8.33 -5.92
N ALA A 32 -12.79 9.66 -5.97
CA ALA A 32 -11.91 10.45 -5.11
C ALA A 32 -12.18 10.26 -3.60
N HIS A 33 -13.46 10.25 -3.17
CA HIS A 33 -13.81 10.04 -1.76
C HIS A 33 -13.45 8.63 -1.31
N ALA A 34 -13.79 7.61 -2.11
CA ALA A 34 -13.47 6.22 -1.82
C ALA A 34 -11.94 6.01 -1.73
N ALA A 35 -11.19 6.53 -2.69
CA ALA A 35 -9.72 6.42 -2.72
C ALA A 35 -9.06 7.11 -1.51
N LEU A 36 -9.56 8.29 -1.11
CA LEU A 36 -9.04 8.98 0.07
C LEU A 36 -9.32 8.22 1.39
N LYS A 37 -10.49 7.59 1.51
CA LYS A 37 -10.85 6.73 2.65
C LYS A 37 -9.98 5.47 2.71
N VAL A 38 -9.59 4.92 1.56
CA VAL A 38 -8.65 3.79 1.47
C VAL A 38 -7.26 4.21 1.99
N VAL A 39 -6.73 5.36 1.57
CA VAL A 39 -5.45 5.88 2.08
C VAL A 39 -5.51 6.09 3.60
N ALA A 40 -6.57 6.71 4.12
CA ALA A 40 -6.75 6.91 5.57
C ALA A 40 -6.71 5.57 6.31
N SER A 41 -7.48 4.59 5.84
CA SER A 41 -7.54 3.25 6.44
C SER A 41 -6.18 2.57 6.47
N HIS A 42 -5.42 2.63 5.37
CA HIS A 42 -4.06 2.09 5.31
C HIS A 42 -3.09 2.76 6.28
N LEU A 43 -3.18 4.08 6.46
CA LEU A 43 -2.30 4.82 7.37
C LEU A 43 -2.55 4.42 8.82
N HIS A 44 -3.82 4.34 9.22
CA HIS A 44 -4.21 3.87 10.56
C HIS A 44 -3.78 2.42 10.81
N ASP A 45 -3.93 1.57 9.81
CA ASP A 45 -3.44 0.19 9.88
C ASP A 45 -1.92 0.09 9.99
N SER A 46 -1.21 0.89 9.20
CA SER A 46 0.25 0.93 9.22
C SER A 46 0.76 1.42 10.56
N HIS A 47 0.14 2.46 11.12
CA HIS A 47 0.42 2.93 12.48
C HIS A 47 0.29 1.79 13.50
N ARG A 48 -0.85 1.08 13.51
CA ARG A 48 -1.07 -0.07 14.42
C ARG A 48 -0.03 -1.18 14.20
N GLY A 49 0.27 -1.52 12.96
CA GLY A 49 1.26 -2.54 12.62
C GLY A 49 2.67 -2.22 13.14
N TYR A 50 3.12 -0.97 12.94
CA TYR A 50 4.41 -0.52 13.45
C TYR A 50 4.41 -0.36 14.98
N ASP A 51 3.31 0.05 15.60
CA ASP A 51 3.17 0.10 17.06
C ASP A 51 3.31 -1.29 17.71
N ILE A 52 2.75 -2.31 17.08
CA ILE A 52 2.95 -3.71 17.49
C ILE A 52 4.41 -4.11 17.25
N GLY A 53 4.95 -3.81 16.07
CA GLY A 53 6.32 -4.16 15.69
C GLY A 53 7.38 -3.62 16.63
N ARG A 54 7.29 -2.35 17.04
CA ARG A 54 8.24 -1.74 17.99
C ARG A 54 8.20 -2.38 19.39
N ARG A 55 7.08 -3.00 19.76
CA ARG A 55 6.88 -3.67 21.06
C ARG A 55 7.31 -5.14 21.02
N GLN A 56 7.13 -5.82 19.88
CA GLN A 56 7.31 -7.27 19.76
C GLN A 56 8.61 -7.69 19.07
N SER A 57 9.26 -6.82 18.30
CA SER A 57 10.52 -7.16 17.63
C SER A 57 11.64 -7.37 18.64
N SER A 58 12.41 -8.45 18.49
CA SER A 58 13.63 -8.70 19.27
C SER A 58 14.85 -7.92 18.75
N ASP A 59 14.77 -7.41 17.52
CA ASP A 59 15.84 -6.64 16.88
C ASP A 59 15.76 -5.17 17.33
N ARG A 60 16.78 -4.72 18.08
CA ARG A 60 16.83 -3.35 18.62
C ARG A 60 16.78 -2.28 17.54
N PHE A 61 17.41 -2.51 16.39
CA PHE A 61 17.38 -1.57 15.28
C PHE A 61 15.95 -1.45 14.73
N LEU A 62 15.31 -2.59 14.44
CA LEU A 62 13.93 -2.59 13.93
C LEU A 62 12.93 -1.97 14.92
N ARG A 63 13.14 -2.12 16.23
CA ARG A 63 12.29 -1.45 17.22
C ARG A 63 12.34 0.08 17.13
N ILE A 64 13.52 0.66 16.91
CA ILE A 64 13.71 2.11 16.76
C ILE A 64 13.00 2.56 15.48
N GLU A 65 13.31 1.88 14.38
CA GLU A 65 12.71 2.14 13.07
C GLU A 65 11.18 2.09 13.09
N PHE A 66 10.60 1.06 13.71
CA PHE A 66 9.14 0.96 13.84
C PHE A 66 8.54 2.02 14.76
N SER A 67 9.30 2.57 15.72
CA SER A 67 8.84 3.71 16.51
C SER A 67 8.70 4.95 15.64
N GLU A 68 9.68 5.23 14.79
CA GLU A 68 9.67 6.38 13.88
C GLU A 68 8.56 6.23 12.83
N LEU A 69 8.41 5.03 12.25
CA LEU A 69 7.35 4.76 11.30
C LEU A 69 5.96 4.86 11.94
N ALA A 70 5.75 4.33 13.15
CA ALA A 70 4.46 4.46 13.83
C ALA A 70 4.08 5.93 14.03
N GLN A 71 5.00 6.78 14.47
CA GLN A 71 4.76 8.21 14.64
C GLN A 71 4.42 8.87 13.29
N LYS A 72 5.24 8.64 12.26
CA LYS A 72 5.03 9.22 10.93
C LYS A 72 3.69 8.83 10.32
N ARG A 73 3.24 7.59 10.53
CA ARG A 73 1.93 7.12 10.07
C ARG A 73 0.78 7.79 10.82
N ALA A 74 0.92 8.02 12.13
CA ALA A 74 -0.10 8.74 12.89
C ALA A 74 -0.25 10.18 12.37
N GLU A 75 0.86 10.90 12.18
CA GLU A 75 0.85 12.28 11.66
C GLU A 75 0.22 12.35 10.26
N MET A 76 0.59 11.43 9.36
CA MET A 76 -0.04 11.36 8.03
C MET A 76 -1.53 11.06 8.11
N ALA A 77 -1.94 10.15 9.01
CA ALA A 77 -3.32 9.77 9.17
C ALA A 77 -4.18 10.95 9.67
N GLU A 78 -3.67 11.71 10.64
CA GLU A 78 -4.30 12.94 11.12
C GLU A 78 -4.46 13.98 10.01
N GLU A 79 -3.44 14.17 9.17
CA GLU A 79 -3.51 15.09 8.04
C GLU A 79 -4.57 14.65 7.01
N VAL A 80 -4.67 13.35 6.72
CA VAL A 80 -5.69 12.81 5.78
C VAL A 80 -7.09 12.85 6.39
N ASP A 81 -7.24 12.54 7.67
CA ASP A 81 -8.52 12.65 8.39
C ASP A 81 -9.02 14.11 8.40
N ALA A 82 -8.11 15.08 8.55
CA ALA A 82 -8.44 16.50 8.42
C ALA A 82 -8.89 16.87 6.98
N LEU A 83 -8.33 16.24 5.94
CA LEU A 83 -8.80 16.43 4.56
C LEU A 83 -10.20 15.84 4.36
N LEU A 84 -10.45 14.63 4.87
CA LEU A 84 -11.77 14.00 4.84
C LEU A 84 -12.83 14.91 5.49
N ALA A 85 -12.53 15.42 6.69
CA ALA A 85 -13.42 16.34 7.41
C ALA A 85 -13.69 17.64 6.63
N LYS A 86 -12.65 18.25 6.03
CA LYS A 86 -12.80 19.45 5.19
C LYS A 86 -13.68 19.23 3.96
N LEU A 87 -13.67 18.02 3.42
CA LEU A 87 -14.47 17.63 2.25
C LEU A 87 -15.88 17.15 2.64
N GLY A 88 -16.22 17.12 3.93
CA GLY A 88 -17.50 16.60 4.40
C GLY A 88 -17.64 15.09 4.21
N ILE A 89 -16.52 14.36 4.16
CA ILE A 89 -16.48 12.91 3.99
C ILE A 89 -16.41 12.27 5.38
N GLU A 90 -17.40 11.47 5.72
CA GLU A 90 -17.34 10.65 6.92
C GLU A 90 -16.38 9.47 6.74
N ARG A 91 -15.54 9.24 7.74
CA ARG A 91 -14.71 8.05 7.81
C ARG A 91 -15.61 6.86 8.17
N ASP A 92 -15.44 5.74 7.49
CA ASP A 92 -16.15 4.53 7.91
C ASP A 92 -15.62 4.07 9.28
N PRO A 93 -16.49 3.51 10.14
CA PRO A 93 -16.02 2.89 11.37
C PRO A 93 -14.93 1.87 11.03
N ASP A 94 -13.87 1.84 11.86
CA ASP A 94 -12.68 1.00 11.65
C ASP A 94 -13.08 -0.40 11.14
N GLY A 95 -12.74 -0.70 9.88
CA GLY A 95 -13.05 -1.98 9.23
C GLY A 95 -14.23 -2.00 8.23
N SER A 96 -14.89 -0.87 7.94
CA SER A 96 -16.15 -0.84 7.18
C SER A 96 -16.11 -0.32 5.73
N THR A 97 -14.98 -0.03 5.10
CA THR A 97 -14.91 0.00 3.62
C THR A 97 -13.83 -0.89 3.08
N LEU A 98 -14.23 -1.77 2.15
CA LEU A 98 -13.40 -2.71 1.42
C LEU A 98 -12.63 -3.72 2.28
N GLY A 99 -13.32 -4.80 2.70
CA GLY A 99 -12.76 -6.02 3.29
C GLY A 99 -11.72 -6.79 2.44
N ALA A 100 -11.11 -6.16 1.44
CA ALA A 100 -9.99 -6.67 0.66
C ALA A 100 -8.66 -5.97 1.02
N VAL A 101 -8.69 -4.73 1.51
CA VAL A 101 -7.50 -3.90 1.68
C VAL A 101 -6.63 -4.32 2.89
N HIS A 102 -7.21 -4.96 3.90
CA HIS A 102 -6.54 -5.18 5.19
C HIS A 102 -5.78 -6.50 5.37
N ARG A 103 -5.93 -7.49 4.48
CA ARG A 103 -5.29 -8.81 4.67
C ARG A 103 -3.77 -8.79 4.51
N VAL A 104 -3.26 -7.77 3.82
CA VAL A 104 -1.84 -7.54 3.61
C VAL A 104 -1.14 -7.16 4.93
N MET A 105 -1.71 -6.26 5.74
CA MET A 105 -1.05 -5.77 6.95
C MET A 105 -1.29 -6.65 8.20
N LEU A 106 -2.36 -7.46 8.22
CA LEU A 106 -2.65 -8.40 9.33
C LEU A 106 -1.48 -9.34 9.64
N ASP A 107 -0.61 -9.67 8.66
CA ASP A 107 0.55 -10.52 8.90
C ASP A 107 1.64 -9.80 9.75
N MET A 108 1.70 -8.46 9.72
CA MET A 108 2.53 -7.67 10.62
C MET A 108 2.01 -7.72 12.06
N GLN A 109 0.71 -7.99 12.33
CA GLN A 109 0.14 -7.91 13.69
C GLN A 109 0.59 -9.01 14.67
N GLY A 110 1.52 -9.89 14.29
CA GLY A 110 2.18 -10.77 15.26
C GLY A 110 2.90 -12.00 14.69
N LYS A 111 2.62 -12.38 13.43
CA LYS A 111 3.22 -13.59 12.84
C LYS A 111 4.59 -13.33 12.21
N VAL A 112 4.94 -12.08 11.92
CA VAL A 112 6.14 -11.72 11.14
C VAL A 112 7.34 -11.37 12.01
N PHE A 113 7.15 -10.62 13.10
CA PHE A 113 8.26 -10.08 13.90
C PHE A 113 9.10 -11.13 14.65
N GLY A 114 8.69 -12.40 14.68
CA GLY A 114 9.46 -13.52 15.20
C GLY A 114 10.08 -14.45 14.15
N ARG A 115 9.93 -14.17 12.84
CA ARG A 115 10.34 -15.10 11.75
C ARG A 115 11.59 -14.66 10.98
N GLY A 116 12.48 -13.93 11.64
CA GLY A 116 13.77 -13.50 11.11
C GLY A 116 13.72 -12.16 10.38
N ARG A 117 14.83 -11.41 10.48
CA ARG A 117 14.96 -10.02 10.00
C ARG A 117 14.57 -9.85 8.52
N ALA A 118 15.09 -10.69 7.63
CA ALA A 118 14.80 -10.59 6.19
C ALA A 118 13.31 -10.73 5.87
N ARG A 119 12.58 -11.61 6.58
CA ARG A 119 11.13 -11.73 6.42
C ARG A 119 10.42 -10.46 6.88
N VAL A 120 10.85 -9.89 8.00
CA VAL A 120 10.30 -8.62 8.49
C VAL A 120 10.51 -7.50 7.47
N LEU A 121 11.72 -7.34 6.94
CA LEU A 121 12.04 -6.32 5.93
C LEU A 121 11.18 -6.51 4.66
N ARG A 122 11.03 -7.74 4.16
CA ARG A 122 10.15 -8.03 3.00
C ARG A 122 8.70 -7.62 3.22
N GLU A 123 8.16 -7.87 4.40
CA GLU A 123 6.77 -7.49 4.70
C GLU A 123 6.61 -5.98 4.82
N VAL A 124 7.60 -5.26 5.36
CA VAL A 124 7.61 -3.80 5.35
C VAL A 124 7.60 -3.29 3.90
N VAL A 125 8.52 -3.76 3.06
CA VAL A 125 8.60 -3.34 1.64
C VAL A 125 7.26 -3.58 0.93
N ARG A 126 6.65 -4.75 1.16
CA ARG A 126 5.37 -5.12 0.55
C ARG A 126 4.23 -4.23 1.05
N GLY A 127 4.15 -3.96 2.35
CA GLY A 127 3.13 -3.07 2.93
C GLY A 127 3.27 -1.63 2.42
N GLU A 128 4.50 -1.14 2.35
CA GLU A 128 4.82 0.19 1.82
C GLU A 128 4.48 0.33 0.33
N ALA A 129 4.72 -0.71 -0.47
CA ALA A 129 4.33 -0.74 -1.89
C ALA A 129 2.81 -0.65 -2.08
N VAL A 130 2.03 -1.36 -1.26
CA VAL A 130 0.55 -1.30 -1.32
C VAL A 130 0.04 0.08 -0.92
N LEU A 131 0.63 0.71 0.10
CA LEU A 131 0.26 2.08 0.47
C LEU A 131 0.67 3.09 -0.62
N GLU A 132 1.81 2.88 -1.27
CA GLU A 132 2.24 3.70 -2.42
C GLU A 132 1.24 3.62 -3.58
N GLU A 133 0.75 2.42 -3.90
CA GLU A 133 -0.29 2.20 -4.92
C GLU A 133 -1.61 2.93 -4.55
N ALA A 134 -2.04 2.85 -3.29
CA ALA A 134 -3.20 3.61 -2.83
C ALA A 134 -3.02 5.14 -2.96
N TYR A 135 -1.79 5.64 -2.78
CA TYR A 135 -1.47 7.04 -3.06
C TYR A 135 -1.52 7.38 -4.55
N ASP A 136 -1.04 6.49 -5.42
CA ASP A 136 -1.12 6.67 -6.87
C ASP A 136 -2.58 6.74 -7.34
N ASP A 137 -3.43 5.83 -6.84
CA ASP A 137 -4.87 5.80 -7.13
C ASP A 137 -5.55 7.11 -6.75
N VAL A 138 -5.40 7.57 -5.51
CA VAL A 138 -6.05 8.82 -5.06
C VAL A 138 -5.49 10.06 -5.77
N LEU A 139 -4.23 10.03 -6.23
CA LEU A 139 -3.61 11.15 -6.95
C LEU A 139 -4.03 11.23 -8.42
N ALA A 140 -4.54 10.13 -9.00
CA ALA A 140 -5.15 10.10 -10.32
C ALA A 140 -6.52 10.82 -10.36
N GLU A 141 -7.17 10.93 -9.20
CA GLU A 141 -8.50 11.54 -9.06
C GLU A 141 -8.48 13.08 -9.08
N GLU A 142 -9.65 13.68 -9.29
CA GLU A 142 -9.85 15.13 -9.16
C GLU A 142 -9.99 15.52 -7.68
N LEU A 143 -9.04 16.32 -7.19
CA LEU A 143 -8.95 16.75 -5.79
C LEU A 143 -8.51 18.21 -5.72
N PRO A 144 -8.90 18.94 -4.65
CA PRO A 144 -8.37 20.27 -4.37
C PRO A 144 -6.84 20.31 -4.36
N SER A 145 -6.28 21.45 -4.76
CA SER A 145 -4.83 21.60 -4.93
C SER A 145 -4.04 21.39 -3.62
N ASP A 146 -4.60 21.81 -2.49
CA ASP A 146 -4.01 21.64 -1.17
C ASP A 146 -3.99 20.16 -0.75
N ALA A 147 -5.09 19.44 -0.99
CA ALA A 147 -5.17 17.99 -0.79
C ALA A 147 -4.13 17.25 -1.65
N LYS A 148 -4.05 17.56 -2.96
CA LYS A 148 -3.04 16.97 -3.86
C LYS A 148 -1.61 17.24 -3.40
N GLN A 149 -1.32 18.44 -2.88
CA GLN A 149 0.02 18.78 -2.40
C GLN A 149 0.41 17.94 -1.17
N THR A 150 -0.51 17.79 -0.23
CA THR A 150 -0.32 16.94 0.97
C THR A 150 -0.12 15.48 0.59
N LEU A 151 -1.00 14.92 -0.23
CA LEU A 151 -0.91 13.52 -0.67
C LEU A 151 0.38 13.25 -1.46
N LYS A 152 0.81 14.16 -2.35
CA LYS A 152 2.11 14.04 -3.05
C LYS A 152 3.30 14.05 -2.09
N ARG A 153 3.25 14.83 -1.01
CA ARG A 153 4.30 14.84 0.02
C ARG A 153 4.36 13.49 0.73
N HIS A 154 3.21 12.96 1.15
CA HIS A 154 3.14 11.65 1.79
C HIS A 154 3.62 10.53 0.86
N HIS A 155 3.16 10.52 -0.39
CA HIS A 155 3.54 9.54 -1.40
C HIS A 155 5.07 9.44 -1.55
N ARG A 156 5.78 10.56 -1.67
CA ARG A 156 7.25 10.58 -1.71
C ARG A 156 7.88 10.00 -0.45
N GLN A 157 7.30 10.26 0.71
CA GLN A 157 7.80 9.75 1.99
C GLN A 157 7.57 8.24 2.15
N VAL A 158 6.45 7.72 1.66
CA VAL A 158 6.14 6.28 1.64
C VAL A 158 7.12 5.55 0.73
N ARG A 159 7.28 6.05 -0.50
CA ARG A 159 8.23 5.51 -1.47
C ARG A 159 9.67 5.50 -0.94
N ALA A 160 10.11 6.59 -0.30
CA ALA A 160 11.44 6.65 0.30
C ALA A 160 11.62 5.61 1.43
N THR A 161 10.56 5.34 2.21
CA THR A 161 10.59 4.25 3.20
C THR A 161 10.70 2.89 2.53
N ARG A 162 9.88 2.60 1.51
CA ARG A 162 9.94 1.35 0.74
C ARG A 162 11.34 1.09 0.20
N ASP A 163 11.90 2.08 -0.50
CA ASP A 163 13.21 1.97 -1.16
C ASP A 163 14.33 1.75 -0.13
N ARG A 164 14.25 2.41 1.03
CA ARG A 164 15.21 2.22 2.13
C ARG A 164 15.17 0.81 2.73
N TYR A 165 13.97 0.26 2.96
CA TYR A 165 13.84 -1.10 3.49
C TYR A 165 14.20 -2.18 2.45
N ALA A 166 13.97 -1.90 1.16
CA ALA A 166 14.44 -2.77 0.08
C ALA A 166 15.96 -2.82 0.04
N ALA A 167 16.65 -1.68 0.16
CA ALA A 167 18.11 -1.65 0.25
C ALA A 167 18.65 -2.45 1.45
N MET A 168 18.03 -2.34 2.63
CA MET A 168 18.39 -3.15 3.81
C MET A 168 18.19 -4.65 3.60
N LEU A 169 17.21 -5.04 2.78
CA LEU A 169 16.95 -6.44 2.45
C LEU A 169 18.03 -6.98 1.52
N ASP A 170 18.39 -6.22 0.47
CA ASP A 170 19.41 -6.60 -0.49
C ASP A 170 20.79 -6.78 0.18
N GLU A 171 21.17 -5.85 1.07
CA GLU A 171 22.40 -5.96 1.87
C GLU A 171 22.46 -7.23 2.75
N GLY A 172 21.30 -7.71 3.21
CA GLY A 172 21.18 -8.91 4.02
C GLY A 172 21.24 -10.23 3.23
N GLU A 173 20.82 -10.22 1.95
CA GLU A 173 20.85 -11.40 1.08
C GLU A 173 22.27 -11.71 0.56
N ASP A 174 23.12 -10.68 0.43
CA ASP A 174 24.50 -10.82 -0.02
C ASP A 174 25.45 -11.40 1.04
N ALA A 175 25.07 -11.34 2.32
CA ALA A 175 25.90 -11.81 3.45
C ALA A 175 25.83 -13.33 3.70
N GLU A 176 24.84 -14.04 3.14
CA GLU A 176 24.62 -15.48 3.36
C GLU A 176 25.11 -16.40 2.23
N GLN A 177 25.63 -15.84 1.12
CA GLN A 177 26.17 -16.68 0.05
C GLN A 177 27.66 -16.96 0.23
N PRO A 178 28.11 -18.24 0.26
CA PRO A 178 29.53 -18.52 0.11
C PRO A 178 29.96 -17.94 -1.24
N VAL A 179 30.94 -17.04 -1.22
CA VAL A 179 31.50 -16.41 -2.41
C VAL A 179 32.09 -17.47 -3.35
N ASP A 180 31.27 -17.98 -4.26
CA ASP A 180 31.72 -18.86 -5.33
C ASP A 180 32.42 -18.03 -6.41
N HIS A 181 33.75 -18.03 -6.38
CA HIS A 181 34.60 -17.39 -7.39
C HIS A 181 34.65 -18.17 -8.72
N SER A 182 33.84 -19.22 -8.90
CA SER A 182 33.76 -19.96 -10.17
C SER A 182 33.14 -19.13 -11.31
N LEU A 183 33.48 -19.52 -12.56
CA LEU A 183 32.86 -18.99 -13.77
C LEU A 183 31.33 -19.13 -13.78
N MET A 184 30.80 -20.18 -13.13
CA MET A 184 29.35 -20.39 -13.04
C MET A 184 28.68 -19.39 -12.10
N GLY A 185 29.34 -18.99 -11.01
CA GLY A 185 28.89 -17.89 -10.15
C GLY A 185 28.90 -16.52 -10.85
N ARG A 186 29.67 -16.35 -11.93
CA ARG A 186 29.60 -15.15 -12.79
C ARG A 186 28.45 -15.23 -13.80
N LEU A 187 28.18 -16.41 -14.35
CA LEU A 187 27.08 -16.62 -15.29
C LEU A 187 25.70 -16.54 -14.62
N SER A 188 25.56 -16.99 -13.37
CA SER A 188 24.32 -16.90 -12.61
C SER A 188 23.96 -15.45 -12.22
N ARG A 189 24.97 -14.61 -11.93
CA ARG A 189 24.78 -13.16 -11.70
C ARG A 189 24.23 -12.43 -12.92
N LEU A 190 24.69 -12.80 -14.12
CA LEU A 190 24.14 -12.24 -15.37
C LEU A 190 22.67 -12.65 -15.59
N ASN A 191 22.27 -13.84 -15.12
CA ASN A 191 20.89 -14.28 -15.20
C ASN A 191 19.97 -13.53 -14.21
N LYS A 192 20.43 -13.24 -12.98
CA LYS A 192 19.63 -12.52 -11.96
C LYS A 192 19.33 -11.06 -12.36
N VAL A 193 20.24 -10.41 -13.11
CA VAL A 193 20.01 -9.06 -13.70
C VAL A 193 18.90 -9.10 -14.78
N VAL A 194 18.73 -10.22 -15.48
CA VAL A 194 17.76 -10.38 -16.57
C VAL A 194 16.35 -10.74 -16.06
N THR A 195 16.23 -11.31 -14.86
CA THR A 195 14.93 -11.70 -14.30
C THR A 195 14.24 -10.63 -13.45
N GLY A 196 14.86 -9.47 -13.22
CA GLY A 196 14.34 -8.42 -12.33
C GLY A 196 13.45 -7.35 -12.96
N ASN A 197 13.23 -7.37 -14.29
CA ASN A 197 12.41 -6.36 -14.96
C ASN A 197 11.79 -6.93 -16.26
N PRO A 198 10.45 -7.11 -16.37
CA PRO A 198 9.83 -7.81 -17.50
C PRO A 198 9.94 -7.10 -18.86
N ILE A 199 10.42 -5.86 -18.91
CA ILE A 199 10.61 -5.10 -20.15
C ILE A 199 11.97 -5.40 -20.81
N LEU A 200 13.01 -5.77 -20.04
CA LEU A 200 14.35 -6.03 -20.57
C LEU A 200 14.51 -7.43 -21.19
N THR A 201 13.68 -8.39 -20.80
CA THR A 201 13.68 -9.76 -21.36
C THR A 201 13.34 -9.79 -22.85
N ALA A 202 12.45 -8.90 -23.32
CA ALA A 202 12.06 -8.85 -24.73
C ALA A 202 13.22 -8.44 -25.67
N ILE A 203 14.11 -7.54 -25.22
CA ILE A 203 15.22 -7.01 -26.02
C ILE A 203 16.40 -8.00 -26.08
N ALA A 204 16.69 -8.70 -24.98
CA ALA A 204 17.77 -9.69 -24.95
C ALA A 204 17.45 -10.94 -25.80
N VAL A 205 16.19 -11.40 -25.78
CA VAL A 205 15.76 -12.57 -26.55
C VAL A 205 15.74 -12.29 -28.06
N THR A 206 15.46 -11.06 -28.49
CA THR A 206 15.51 -10.69 -29.91
C THR A 206 16.93 -10.56 -30.46
N ALA A 207 17.89 -10.05 -29.68
CA ALA A 207 19.29 -9.95 -30.11
C ALA A 207 19.96 -11.31 -30.31
N VAL A 208 19.68 -12.28 -29.42
CA VAL A 208 20.19 -13.66 -29.55
C VAL A 208 19.55 -14.38 -30.74
N SER A 209 18.26 -14.14 -30.99
CA SER A 209 17.54 -14.75 -32.14
C SER A 209 18.02 -14.22 -33.49
N ALA A 210 18.37 -12.93 -33.59
CA ALA A 210 18.94 -12.36 -34.81
C ALA A 210 20.36 -12.90 -35.10
N LEU A 211 21.12 -13.23 -34.06
CA LEU A 211 22.48 -13.76 -34.19
C LEU A 211 22.47 -15.23 -34.65
N THR A 212 21.56 -16.06 -34.16
CA THR A 212 21.37 -17.45 -34.65
C THR A 212 20.85 -17.48 -36.08
N ALA A 213 19.92 -16.60 -36.46
CA ALA A 213 19.41 -16.53 -37.83
C ALA A 213 20.51 -16.18 -38.85
N ARG A 214 21.44 -15.27 -38.51
CA ARG A 214 22.55 -14.84 -39.38
C ARG A 214 23.66 -15.88 -39.51
N LEU A 215 23.84 -16.75 -38.50
CA LEU A 215 24.80 -17.85 -38.54
C LEU A 215 24.28 -19.07 -39.32
N LEU A 216 22.96 -19.31 -39.32
CA LEU A 216 22.36 -20.43 -40.04
C LEU A 216 22.18 -20.15 -41.54
N THR A 217 21.95 -18.90 -41.95
CA THR A 217 21.80 -18.53 -43.38
C THR A 217 23.12 -18.40 -44.14
N GLY A 218 24.27 -18.40 -43.45
CA GLY A 218 25.60 -18.31 -44.07
C GLY A 218 26.17 -19.62 -44.64
N ARG A 219 25.50 -20.76 -44.45
CA ARG A 219 26.02 -22.10 -44.83
C ARG A 219 25.41 -22.72 -46.10
N HIS A 220 24.61 -21.98 -46.86
CA HIS A 220 23.92 -22.49 -48.06
C HIS A 220 24.17 -21.67 -49.35
N ARG A 221 25.38 -21.13 -49.53
CA ARG A 221 25.86 -20.67 -50.85
C ARG A 221 27.23 -21.27 -51.16
N VAL A 222 27.20 -22.48 -51.72
CA VAL A 222 28.19 -23.01 -52.67
C VAL A 222 27.39 -23.61 -53.81
#